data_AF-A0A358PD20-F1
#
_entry.id   AF-A0A358PD20-F1
#
_cell.length_a   1.000
_cell.length_b   1.000
_cell.length_c   1.000
_cell.angle_alpha   90.00
_cell.angle_beta   90.00
_cell.angle_gamma   90.00
#
_symmetry.space_group_name_H-M   'P 1'
#
loop_
_entity.id
_entity.type
_entity.pdbx_description
1 polymer ?
#
loop_
_entity_poly.entity_id
_entity_poly.type
_entity_poly.pdbx_seq_one_letter_code
_entity_poly.pdbx_strand_id
1 'polypeptide(L)'
;RLSEQLGQMQIELVQSIPALLLDSPLRLSGVASMCALLDGALPEREAQPGLFEGSAALLDVIVLDDDNAGWVEGYVRWELGLLAAVGYRLDLARCVASGQTNDLAFVSPKSGGAVARHQAGSFDARSD
;
A
#
# COMPACT_ATOMS: atom_id res chain seq x y z
N ARG A 1 -10.36 35.93 10.10
CA ARG A 1 -9.23 35.70 9.17
C ARG A 1 -9.86 35.09 7.91
N LEU A 2 -9.90 35.83 6.80
CA LEU A 2 -10.71 35.48 5.62
C LEU A 2 -10.15 34.22 4.96
N SER A 3 -10.99 33.23 4.69
CA SER A 3 -10.65 31.95 4.05
C SER A 3 -10.20 32.08 2.59
N GLU A 4 -10.30 33.28 2.00
CA GLU A 4 -10.08 33.50 0.56
C GLU A 4 -8.68 34.01 0.20
N GLN A 5 -7.84 34.34 1.18
CA GLN A 5 -6.42 34.63 0.91
C GLN A 5 -5.62 33.32 0.94
N LEU A 6 -5.72 32.54 -0.13
CA LEU A 6 -4.73 31.50 -0.42
C LEU A 6 -3.37 32.20 -0.54
N GLY A 7 -2.46 31.93 0.39
CA GLY A 7 -1.13 32.53 0.39
C GLY A 7 -0.42 32.30 -0.94
N GLN A 8 0.52 33.18 -1.30
CA GLN A 8 1.38 32.93 -2.45
C GLN A 8 2.37 31.83 -2.10
N MET A 9 2.38 30.74 -2.87
CA MET A 9 3.37 29.67 -2.78
C MET A 9 4.13 29.60 -4.11
N GLN A 10 5.46 29.63 -4.03
CA GLN A 10 6.34 29.30 -5.14
C GLN A 10 6.83 27.88 -4.91
N ILE A 11 6.63 27.01 -5.90
CA ILE A 11 7.04 25.60 -5.85
C ILE A 11 8.08 25.40 -6.94
N GLU A 12 9.22 24.83 -6.56
CA GLU A 12 10.26 24.41 -7.50
C GLU A 12 10.24 22.87 -7.63
N LEU A 13 10.49 22.39 -8.84
CA LEU A 13 10.54 20.96 -9.12
C LEU A 13 11.85 20.39 -8.57
N VAL A 14 11.74 19.55 -7.54
CA VAL A 14 12.90 18.82 -6.98
C VAL A 14 13.24 17.62 -7.86
N GLN A 15 12.24 16.83 -8.23
CA GLN A 15 12.41 15.62 -9.03
C GLN A 15 11.18 15.35 -9.89
N SER A 16 11.39 14.92 -11.14
CA SER A 16 10.31 14.54 -12.06
C SER A 16 10.10 13.02 -12.04
N ILE A 17 9.34 12.52 -11.07
CA ILE A 17 8.98 11.09 -10.99
C ILE A 17 8.24 10.61 -12.24
N PRO A 18 7.22 11.32 -12.77
CA PRO A 18 6.47 10.83 -13.92
C PRO A 18 7.35 10.61 -15.16
N ALA A 19 8.33 11.50 -15.38
CA ALA A 19 9.25 11.37 -16.52
C ALA A 19 10.07 10.08 -16.50
N LEU A 20 10.30 9.50 -15.32
CA LEU A 20 11.02 8.23 -15.15
C LEU A 20 10.14 7.00 -15.32
N LEU A 21 8.81 7.18 -15.33
CA LEU A 21 7.84 6.08 -15.33
C LEU A 21 7.01 5.98 -16.62
N LEU A 22 7.04 7.00 -17.49
CA LEU A 22 6.18 7.10 -18.67
C LEU A 22 6.27 5.89 -19.62
N ASP A 23 7.44 5.24 -19.69
CA ASP A 23 7.67 4.10 -20.59
C ASP A 23 7.17 2.77 -20.01
N SER A 24 6.67 2.75 -18.77
CA SER A 24 6.18 1.55 -18.10
C SER A 24 4.71 1.68 -17.67
N PRO A 25 3.77 1.09 -18.44
CA PRO A 25 2.34 1.11 -18.10
C PRO A 25 2.04 0.53 -16.72
N LEU A 26 2.78 -0.50 -16.29
CA LEU A 26 2.59 -1.15 -14.99
C LEU A 26 3.06 -0.25 -13.84
N ARG A 27 4.19 0.44 -13.97
CA ARG A 27 4.65 1.38 -12.94
C ARG A 27 3.69 2.57 -12.81
N LEU A 28 3.21 3.10 -13.94
CA LEU A 28 2.20 4.16 -13.96
C LEU A 28 0.89 3.74 -13.28
N SER A 29 0.40 2.51 -13.53
CA SER A 29 -0.81 2.03 -12.88
C SER A 29 -0.61 1.87 -11.37
N GLY A 30 0.58 1.43 -10.92
CA GLY A 30 0.95 1.41 -9.51
C GLY A 30 0.87 2.79 -8.86
N VAL A 31 1.53 3.81 -9.44
CA VAL A 31 1.50 5.18 -8.89
C VAL A 31 0.08 5.76 -8.92
N ALA A 32 -0.68 5.55 -10.00
CA ALA A 32 -2.05 6.00 -10.09
C ALA A 32 -2.94 5.37 -9.01
N SER A 33 -2.79 4.07 -8.75
CA SER A 33 -3.49 3.36 -7.69
C SER A 33 -3.08 3.87 -6.30
N MET A 34 -1.78 4.12 -6.07
CA MET A 34 -1.28 4.69 -4.81
C MET A 34 -1.97 6.04 -4.52
N CYS A 35 -2.02 6.93 -5.51
CA CYS A 35 -2.69 8.22 -5.38
C CYS A 35 -4.19 8.08 -5.08
N ALA A 36 -4.89 7.20 -5.80
CA ALA A 36 -6.32 6.96 -5.57
C ALA A 36 -6.62 6.40 -4.17
N LEU A 37 -5.77 5.50 -3.68
CA LEU A 37 -5.89 4.93 -2.34
C LEU A 37 -5.64 5.97 -1.24
N LEU A 38 -4.61 6.80 -1.41
CA LEU A 38 -4.32 7.90 -0.47
C LEU A 38 -5.46 8.92 -0.41
N ASP A 39 -5.99 9.32 -1.56
CA ASP A 39 -7.11 10.29 -1.67
C ASP A 39 -8.40 9.74 -1.05
N GLY A 40 -8.70 8.45 -1.27
CA GLY A 40 -9.92 7.83 -0.78
C GLY A 40 -9.89 7.40 0.69
N ALA A 41 -8.71 7.16 1.26
CA ALA A 41 -8.58 6.54 2.58
C ALA A 41 -8.17 7.51 3.69
N LEU A 42 -7.47 8.62 3.37
CA LEU A 42 -6.92 9.49 4.39
C LEU A 42 -7.89 10.60 4.82
N PRO A 43 -7.95 10.90 6.13
CA PRO A 43 -8.71 12.04 6.63
C PRO A 43 -8.05 13.36 6.21
N GLU A 44 -8.87 14.37 5.95
CA GLU A 44 -8.36 15.71 5.66
C GLU A 44 -7.65 16.31 6.89
N ARG A 45 -6.54 17.02 6.63
CA ARG A 45 -5.81 17.84 7.61
C ARG A 45 -5.20 17.06 8.78
N GLU A 46 -4.97 15.77 8.63
CA GLU A 46 -4.24 14.96 9.59
C GLU A 46 -2.87 14.58 9.03
N ALA A 47 -1.81 14.85 9.80
CA ALA A 47 -0.46 14.49 9.38
C ALA A 47 -0.27 12.96 9.49
N GLN A 48 0.27 12.35 8.43
CA GLN A 48 0.61 10.92 8.40
C GLN A 48 2.10 10.72 8.09
N PRO A 49 3.04 11.03 9.02
CA PRO A 49 4.47 11.07 8.72
C PRO A 49 5.03 9.72 8.25
N GLY A 50 4.69 8.63 8.94
CA GLY A 50 5.19 7.30 8.58
C GLY A 50 4.66 6.81 7.22
N LEU A 51 3.41 7.14 6.89
CA LEU A 51 2.84 6.82 5.59
C LEU A 51 3.47 7.67 4.48
N PHE A 52 3.71 8.96 4.75
CA PHE A 52 4.40 9.84 3.82
C PHE A 52 5.81 9.33 3.49
N GLU A 53 6.61 8.98 4.51
CA GLU A 53 7.93 8.38 4.32
C GLU A 53 7.84 7.06 3.55
N GLY A 54 6.88 6.20 3.90
CA GLY A 54 6.64 4.94 3.19
C GLY A 54 6.25 5.14 1.71
N SER A 55 5.41 6.12 1.40
CA SER A 55 5.02 6.46 0.02
C SER A 55 6.20 7.01 -0.78
N ALA A 56 7.04 7.87 -0.18
CA ALA A 56 8.24 8.36 -0.82
C ALA A 56 9.22 7.21 -1.14
N ALA A 57 9.45 6.32 -0.17
CA ALA A 57 10.31 5.15 -0.37
C ALA A 57 9.75 4.18 -1.43
N LEU A 58 8.42 4.00 -1.49
CA LEU A 58 7.79 3.20 -2.54
C LEU A 58 8.03 3.81 -3.93
N LEU A 59 7.90 5.13 -4.08
CA LEU A 59 8.19 5.82 -5.35
C LEU A 59 9.64 5.61 -5.77
N ASP A 60 10.59 5.70 -4.84
CA ASP A 60 12.00 5.42 -5.12
C ASP A 60 12.21 3.97 -5.58
N VAL A 61 11.57 3.00 -4.93
CA VAL A 61 11.63 1.59 -5.35
C VAL A 61 11.04 1.40 -6.74
N ILE A 62 9.88 1.98 -7.05
CA ILE A 62 9.25 1.88 -8.38
C ILE A 62 10.16 2.46 -9.48
N VAL A 63 10.86 3.56 -9.17
CA VAL A 63 11.80 4.21 -10.10
C VAL A 63 13.06 3.37 -10.29
N LEU A 64 13.62 2.82 -9.21
CA LEU A 64 14.90 2.09 -9.22
C LEU A 64 14.78 0.65 -9.71
N ASP A 65 13.59 0.05 -9.64
CA ASP A 65 13.41 -1.35 -10.00
C ASP A 65 13.67 -1.61 -11.49
N ASP A 66 14.16 -2.81 -11.78
CA ASP A 66 14.32 -3.29 -13.15
C ASP A 66 12.95 -3.75 -13.71
N ASP A 67 12.89 -4.12 -14.99
CA ASP A 67 11.63 -4.55 -15.63
C ASP A 67 11.09 -5.92 -15.15
N ASN A 68 11.59 -6.44 -14.03
CA ASN A 68 11.13 -7.68 -13.41
C ASN A 68 9.95 -7.48 -12.43
N ALA A 69 9.51 -6.24 -12.20
CA ALA A 69 8.40 -5.88 -11.33
C ALA A 69 8.56 -6.30 -9.86
N GLY A 70 9.80 -6.35 -9.35
CA GLY A 70 10.10 -6.54 -7.93
C GLY A 70 9.48 -5.48 -7.02
N TRP A 71 9.22 -4.27 -7.54
CA TRP A 71 8.56 -3.19 -6.80
C TRP A 71 7.13 -3.56 -6.35
N VAL A 72 6.47 -4.53 -7.00
CA VAL A 72 5.10 -4.96 -6.66
C VAL A 72 5.04 -5.53 -5.25
N GLU A 73 6.08 -6.23 -4.78
CA GLU A 73 6.14 -6.67 -3.38
C GLU A 73 6.17 -5.47 -2.42
N GLY A 74 6.98 -4.46 -2.76
CA GLY A 74 7.04 -3.20 -2.01
C GLY A 74 5.70 -2.48 -1.97
N TYR A 75 4.97 -2.48 -3.10
CA TYR A 75 3.64 -1.92 -3.20
C TYR A 75 2.64 -2.61 -2.25
N VAL A 76 2.61 -3.95 -2.25
CA VAL A 76 1.74 -4.71 -1.33
C VAL A 76 2.10 -4.44 0.13
N ARG A 77 3.40 -4.37 0.46
CA ARG A 77 3.85 -4.02 1.82
C ARG A 77 3.42 -2.61 2.22
N TRP A 78 3.47 -1.66 1.29
CA TRP A 78 2.98 -0.31 1.50
C TRP A 78 1.46 -0.28 1.72
N GLU A 79 0.66 -1.05 0.98
CA GLU A 79 -0.79 -1.17 1.20
C GLU A 79 -1.12 -1.71 2.60
N LEU A 80 -0.35 -2.68 3.11
CA LEU A 80 -0.48 -3.14 4.49
C LEU A 80 -0.23 -2.01 5.51
N GLY A 81 0.74 -1.13 5.21
CA GLY A 81 1.02 0.08 5.98
C GLY A 81 -0.12 1.09 5.94
N LEU A 82 -0.70 1.34 4.75
CA LEU A 82 -1.87 2.19 4.58
C LEU A 82 -3.07 1.68 5.39
N LEU A 83 -3.36 0.38 5.29
CA LEU A 83 -4.41 -0.28 6.07
C LEU A 83 -4.21 -0.06 7.57
N ALA A 84 -2.98 -0.23 8.07
CA ALA A 84 -2.64 0.03 9.46
C ALA A 84 -2.84 1.50 9.85
N ALA A 85 -2.48 2.44 8.97
CA ALA A 85 -2.64 3.87 9.21
C ALA A 85 -4.12 4.28 9.35
N VAL A 86 -5.02 3.66 8.58
CA VAL A 86 -6.48 3.92 8.66
C VAL A 86 -7.21 3.02 9.68
N GLY A 87 -6.47 2.24 10.47
CA GLY A 87 -7.00 1.49 11.60
C GLY A 87 -7.30 -0.01 11.35
N TYR A 88 -7.06 -0.53 10.15
CA TYR A 88 -7.13 -1.97 9.88
C TYR A 88 -5.80 -2.64 10.23
N ARG A 89 -5.82 -3.64 11.12
CA ARG A 89 -4.65 -4.48 11.36
C ARG A 89 -4.86 -5.86 10.80
N LEU A 90 -3.90 -6.31 10.01
CA LEU A 90 -3.78 -7.69 9.57
C LEU A 90 -2.71 -8.39 10.41
N ASP A 91 -3.03 -9.56 10.97
CA ASP A 91 -2.05 -10.40 11.67
C ASP A 91 -1.65 -11.56 10.74
N LEU A 92 -0.62 -11.31 9.94
CA LEU A 92 -0.12 -12.26 8.94
C LEU A 92 1.05 -13.12 9.45
N ALA A 93 1.42 -12.97 10.73
CA ALA A 93 2.58 -13.65 11.30
C ALA A 93 2.26 -15.09 11.75
N ARG A 94 0.99 -15.38 12.05
CA ARG A 94 0.54 -16.70 12.51
C ARG A 94 -0.89 -16.99 12.07
N CYS A 95 -1.20 -18.27 11.95
CA CYS A 95 -2.53 -18.76 11.67
C CYS A 95 -3.48 -18.37 12.81
N VAL A 96 -4.58 -17.69 12.51
CA VAL A 96 -5.59 -17.32 13.52
C VAL A 96 -6.33 -18.52 14.11
N ALA A 97 -6.39 -19.64 13.38
CA ALA A 97 -7.08 -20.85 13.83
C ALA A 97 -6.19 -21.75 14.69
N SER A 98 -4.90 -21.89 14.33
CA SER A 98 -3.99 -22.87 14.94
C SER A 98 -2.77 -22.27 15.65
N GLY A 99 -2.48 -20.99 15.46
CA GLY A 99 -1.29 -20.33 16.00
C GLY A 99 0.03 -20.68 15.31
N GLN A 100 0.03 -21.58 14.33
CA GLN A 100 1.21 -21.98 13.57
C GLN A 100 1.71 -20.84 12.67
N THR A 101 3.02 -20.77 12.42
CA THR A 101 3.66 -19.71 11.64
C THR A 101 4.11 -20.16 10.25
N ASN A 102 3.87 -21.43 9.90
CA ASN A 102 4.22 -22.03 8.62
C ASN A 102 2.96 -22.33 7.80
N ASP A 103 3.16 -22.54 6.49
CA ASP A 103 2.11 -22.92 5.55
C ASP A 103 0.89 -21.97 5.56
N LEU A 104 1.14 -20.68 5.82
CA LEU A 104 0.15 -19.61 5.78
C LEU A 104 -0.17 -19.30 4.30
N ALA A 105 -1.43 -19.49 3.91
CA ALA A 105 -1.82 -19.41 2.50
C ALA A 105 -3.04 -18.51 2.25
N PHE A 106 -3.84 -18.22 3.27
CA PHE A 106 -5.08 -17.46 3.13
C PHE A 106 -5.18 -16.35 4.16
N VAL A 107 -6.02 -15.34 3.89
CA VAL A 107 -6.38 -14.28 4.85
C VAL A 107 -7.86 -14.38 5.15
N SER A 108 -8.21 -14.45 6.43
CA SER A 108 -9.60 -14.48 6.88
C SER A 108 -10.24 -13.09 6.72
N PRO A 109 -11.34 -12.93 5.97
CA PRO A 109 -12.05 -11.66 5.85
C PRO A 109 -12.74 -11.26 7.16
N LYS A 110 -13.00 -12.23 8.05
CA LYS A 110 -13.64 -11.98 9.35
C LYS A 110 -12.68 -11.41 10.39
N SER A 111 -11.43 -11.86 10.37
CA SER A 111 -10.44 -11.52 11.41
C SER A 111 -9.23 -10.75 10.89
N GLY A 112 -9.07 -10.61 9.58
CA GLY A 112 -7.88 -9.99 8.97
C GLY A 112 -6.58 -10.77 9.19
N GLY A 113 -6.64 -12.00 9.70
CA GLY A 113 -5.44 -12.76 10.03
C GLY A 113 -5.19 -13.92 9.07
N ALA A 114 -3.92 -14.34 9.02
CA ALA A 114 -3.50 -15.45 8.18
C ALA A 114 -4.16 -16.77 8.60
N VAL A 115 -4.35 -17.68 7.66
CA VAL A 115 -4.89 -19.02 7.87
C VAL A 115 -3.96 -20.01 7.16
N ALA A 116 -3.55 -21.04 7.88
CA ALA A 116 -2.72 -22.12 7.34
C ALA A 116 -3.51 -22.95 6.32
N ARG A 117 -2.86 -23.47 5.28
CA ARG A 117 -3.51 -24.20 4.18
C ARG A 117 -4.38 -25.35 4.68
N HIS A 118 -3.88 -26.14 5.63
CA HIS A 118 -4.62 -27.26 6.21
C HIS A 118 -5.82 -26.85 7.09
N GLN A 119 -5.91 -25.57 7.49
CA GLN A 119 -7.02 -24.99 8.26
C GLN A 119 -7.99 -24.21 7.37
N ALA A 120 -7.75 -24.19 6.05
CA ALA A 120 -8.48 -23.33 5.11
C ALA A 120 -9.94 -23.76 4.91
N GLY A 121 -10.34 -25.02 5.13
CA GLY A 121 -11.73 -25.44 4.97
C GLY A 121 -12.36 -24.89 3.67
N SER A 122 -13.45 -24.12 3.78
CA SER A 122 -14.14 -23.49 2.64
C SER A 122 -13.44 -22.29 2.00
N PHE A 123 -12.26 -21.86 2.47
CA PHE A 123 -11.44 -20.82 1.83
C PHE A 123 -10.89 -21.27 0.48
N ASP A 124 -10.66 -22.58 0.31
CA ASP A 124 -10.10 -23.16 -0.93
C ASP A 124 -11.04 -22.97 -2.14
N ALA A 125 -12.35 -22.88 -1.90
CA ALA A 125 -13.39 -22.82 -2.94
C ALA A 125 -13.74 -21.40 -3.43
N ARG A 126 -13.08 -20.34 -2.92
CA ARG A 126 -13.38 -18.94 -3.27
C ARG A 126 -12.24 -18.23 -4.00
N SER A 127 -11.26 -18.99 -4.49
CA SER A 127 -10.01 -18.48 -5.06
C SER A 127 -10.03 -18.30 -6.59
N ASP A 128 -11.16 -18.59 -7.26
CA ASP A 128 -11.33 -18.49 -8.72
C ASP A 128 -11.99 -17.17 -9.14
#